data_AF-A0A0P7JKB4-F1
#
_entry.id   AF-A0A0P7JKB4-F1
#
_cell.length_a   1.000
_cell.length_b   1.000
_cell.length_c   1.000
_cell.angle_alpha   90.00
_cell.angle_beta   90.00
_cell.angle_gamma   90.00
#
_symmetry.space_group_name_H-M   'P 1'
#
loop_
_entity.id
_entity.type
_entity.pdbx_description
1 polymer ?
#
loop_
_entity_poly.entity_id
_entity_poly.type
_entity_poly.pdbx_seq_one_letter_code
_entity_poly.pdbx_strand_id
1 'polypeptide(L)'
;MRPRVAIVGGGVTAGLAASVLSQTNDVIVFRPTDTSASPIPEIVPRRAFFEGAFLGPKEEKRIIRAAASPVRWVAWRNGTKGQKHKATTNSQYFIYDKGRLAKILLDAAPVHYQVEEDIPSIGALTGYHAVLDCRGAKAVAADKAYQTTRKGIALTCCTYVIAERPPSLDPETMEFWAETTASGHRRTFYVVPVGGSMVSLGCSSAPSDAFDHAALLEAAARSGLSINESSIRMSGTATPHPTIVHNSLSHVSPLGDARGLPCPLTEYGTLKALSQIAEISGGKRFPTETLRRPISREVDPHIPMELFA
;
A
#
# COMPACT_ATOMS: atom_id res chain seq x y z
N MET A 1 -24.55 -26.53 6.94
CA MET A 1 -23.09 -26.40 7.12
C MET A 1 -22.66 -25.11 6.44
N ARG A 2 -21.83 -24.26 7.08
CA ARG A 2 -21.36 -23.01 6.46
C ARG A 2 -20.31 -23.34 5.39
N PRO A 3 -20.22 -22.57 4.28
CA PRO A 3 -19.16 -22.77 3.31
C PRO A 3 -17.79 -22.53 3.95
N ARG A 4 -16.81 -23.37 3.61
CA ARG A 4 -15.42 -23.25 4.06
C ARG A 4 -14.63 -22.40 3.06
N VAL A 5 -14.05 -21.30 3.53
CA VAL A 5 -13.25 -20.37 2.71
C VAL A 5 -11.83 -20.30 3.25
N ALA A 6 -10.83 -20.52 2.39
CA ALA A 6 -9.44 -20.26 2.71
C ALA A 6 -9.05 -18.84 2.28
N ILE A 7 -8.39 -18.09 3.15
CA ILE A 7 -7.74 -16.81 2.80
C ILE A 7 -6.24 -16.99 2.99
N VAL A 8 -5.45 -16.62 1.99
CA VAL A 8 -3.99 -16.80 2.02
C VAL A 8 -3.30 -15.45 1.95
N GLY A 9 -2.61 -15.06 3.02
CA GLY A 9 -1.87 -13.79 3.11
C GLY A 9 -1.98 -13.13 4.47
N GLY A 10 -1.05 -12.22 4.77
CA GLY A 10 -0.95 -11.51 6.05
C GLY A 10 -1.18 -10.00 5.98
N GLY A 11 -1.57 -9.47 4.82
CA GLY A 11 -1.75 -8.03 4.60
C GLY A 11 -3.15 -7.50 4.92
N VAL A 12 -3.36 -6.20 4.66
CA VAL A 12 -4.65 -5.51 4.86
C VAL A 12 -5.78 -6.21 4.11
N THR A 13 -5.56 -6.63 2.85
CA THR A 13 -6.56 -7.34 2.05
C THR A 13 -7.03 -8.64 2.71
N ALA A 14 -6.10 -9.44 3.27
CA ALA A 14 -6.45 -10.66 3.98
C ALA A 14 -7.26 -10.38 5.25
N GLY A 15 -6.85 -9.37 6.03
CA GLY A 15 -7.59 -8.93 7.22
C GLY A 15 -9.00 -8.43 6.91
N LEU A 16 -9.15 -7.64 5.85
CA LEU A 16 -10.46 -7.17 5.37
C LEU A 16 -11.33 -8.33 4.91
N ALA A 17 -10.80 -9.24 4.09
CA ALA A 17 -11.52 -10.40 3.60
C ALA A 17 -11.98 -11.29 4.77
N ALA A 18 -11.10 -11.53 5.75
CA ALA A 18 -11.42 -12.30 6.94
C ALA A 18 -12.54 -11.64 7.76
N SER A 19 -12.44 -10.33 8.00
CA SER A 19 -13.42 -9.57 8.78
C SER A 19 -14.82 -9.57 8.15
N VAL A 20 -14.90 -9.46 6.82
CA VAL A 20 -16.18 -9.42 6.10
C VAL A 20 -16.78 -10.82 5.96
N LEU A 21 -15.99 -11.82 5.56
CA LEU A 21 -16.51 -13.14 5.17
C LEU A 21 -16.77 -14.07 6.35
N SER A 22 -16.14 -13.85 7.51
CA SER A 22 -16.35 -14.67 8.71
C SER A 22 -17.77 -14.60 9.27
N GLN A 23 -18.57 -13.61 8.87
CA GLN A 23 -19.96 -13.47 9.32
C GLN A 23 -20.86 -14.60 8.79
N THR A 24 -20.56 -15.13 7.60
CA THR A 24 -21.40 -16.10 6.88
C THR A 24 -20.67 -17.39 6.51
N ASN A 25 -19.34 -17.44 6.65
CA ASN A 25 -18.51 -18.57 6.23
C ASN A 25 -17.62 -19.10 7.38
N ASP A 26 -17.22 -20.36 7.27
CA ASP A 26 -16.15 -20.93 8.09
C ASP A 26 -14.81 -20.55 7.46
N VAL A 27 -14.26 -19.42 7.90
CA VAL A 27 -13.04 -18.83 7.35
C VAL A 27 -11.79 -19.42 8.01
N ILE A 28 -10.84 -19.85 7.19
CA ILE A 28 -9.50 -20.30 7.61
C ILE A 28 -8.47 -19.36 6.98
N VAL A 29 -7.60 -18.76 7.79
CA VAL A 29 -6.57 -17.82 7.31
C VAL A 29 -5.20 -18.47 7.40
N PHE A 30 -4.52 -18.57 6.26
CA PHE A 30 -3.12 -18.95 6.14
C PHE A 30 -2.26 -17.68 6.14
N ARG A 31 -1.53 -17.44 7.22
CA ARG A 31 -0.68 -16.27 7.41
C ARG A 31 0.78 -16.68 7.20
N PRO A 32 1.55 -15.96 6.36
CA PRO A 32 2.97 -16.20 6.26
C PRO A 32 3.66 -15.90 7.60
N THR A 33 4.73 -16.61 7.92
CA THR A 33 5.47 -16.43 9.18
C THR A 33 6.15 -15.07 9.24
N ASP A 34 6.60 -14.57 8.09
CA ASP A 34 7.16 -13.22 7.95
C ASP A 34 6.21 -12.29 7.20
N THR A 35 5.67 -11.30 7.93
CA THR A 35 4.86 -10.22 7.35
C THR A 35 5.65 -8.92 7.38
N SER A 36 6.37 -8.61 6.30
CA SER A 36 6.97 -7.29 6.10
C SER A 36 5.99 -6.38 5.37
N ALA A 37 5.25 -5.57 6.12
CA ALA A 37 4.49 -4.47 5.54
C ALA A 37 5.40 -3.25 5.34
N SER A 38 5.19 -2.51 4.25
CA SER A 38 5.82 -1.20 4.11
C SER A 38 5.36 -0.29 5.24
N PRO A 39 6.28 0.34 5.99
CA PRO A 39 5.99 1.28 7.09
C PRO A 39 5.54 2.65 6.58
N ILE A 40 5.53 2.86 5.27
CA ILE A 40 5.04 4.10 4.66
C ILE A 40 3.52 4.17 4.89
N PRO A 41 3.02 5.24 5.53
CA PRO A 41 1.60 5.40 5.79
C PRO A 41 0.79 5.47 4.50
N GLU A 42 -0.43 4.96 4.53
CA GLU A 42 -1.39 5.09 3.45
C GLU A 42 -2.60 5.92 3.86
N ILE A 43 -3.28 6.47 2.86
CA ILE A 43 -4.45 7.33 3.02
C ILE A 43 -5.56 6.83 2.11
N VAL A 44 -6.78 6.80 2.65
CA VAL A 44 -8.01 6.48 1.90
C VAL A 44 -9.18 7.33 2.38
N PRO A 45 -10.21 7.58 1.54
CA PRO A 45 -11.48 8.14 1.98
C PRO A 45 -12.08 7.34 3.14
N ARG A 46 -12.25 7.99 4.29
CA ARG A 46 -12.62 7.35 5.57
C ARG A 46 -13.95 6.62 5.47
N ARG A 47 -14.99 7.28 4.96
CA ARG A 47 -16.34 6.72 4.90
C ARG A 47 -16.40 5.52 3.95
N ALA A 48 -15.82 5.65 2.76
CA ALA A 48 -15.73 4.55 1.81
C ALA A 48 -15.02 3.31 2.40
N PHE A 49 -13.97 3.51 3.19
CA PHE A 49 -13.27 2.41 3.86
C PHE A 49 -14.13 1.74 4.94
N PHE A 50 -14.65 2.49 5.92
CA PHE A 50 -15.33 1.89 7.08
C PHE A 50 -16.73 1.36 6.75
N GLU A 51 -17.50 2.06 5.93
CA GLU A 51 -18.81 1.59 5.47
C GLU A 51 -18.65 0.37 4.56
N GLY A 52 -17.63 0.41 3.70
CA GLY A 52 -17.24 -0.68 2.82
C GLY A 52 -16.85 -1.97 3.52
N ALA A 53 -16.21 -1.85 4.69
CA ALA A 53 -15.79 -2.98 5.51
C ALA A 53 -16.90 -3.47 6.46
N PHE A 54 -18.11 -2.90 6.37
CA PHE A 54 -19.25 -3.19 7.26
C PHE A 54 -18.90 -3.03 8.74
N LEU A 55 -18.05 -2.06 9.07
CA LEU A 55 -17.57 -1.82 10.43
C LEU A 55 -18.46 -0.79 11.13
N GLY A 56 -18.90 -1.12 12.35
CA GLY A 56 -19.68 -0.22 13.17
C GLY A 56 -18.83 0.93 13.75
N PRO A 57 -19.49 1.96 14.33
CA PRO A 57 -18.79 3.12 14.90
C PRO A 57 -17.81 2.79 16.03
N LYS A 58 -18.02 1.67 16.75
CA LYS A 58 -17.11 1.22 17.82
C LYS A 58 -15.84 0.62 17.22
N GLU A 59 -15.99 -0.23 16.21
CA GLU A 59 -14.89 -0.86 15.48
C GLU A 59 -14.06 0.19 14.75
N GLU A 60 -14.70 1.18 14.12
CA GLU A 60 -14.05 2.30 13.46
C GLU A 60 -13.10 3.04 14.42
N LYS A 61 -13.58 3.45 15.60
CA LYS A 61 -12.74 4.14 16.60
C LYS A 61 -11.56 3.28 17.06
N ARG A 62 -11.78 1.98 17.26
CA ARG A 62 -10.74 1.03 17.68
C ARG A 62 -9.66 0.88 16.61
N ILE A 63 -10.07 0.70 15.35
CA ILE A 63 -9.16 0.53 14.21
C ILE A 63 -8.37 1.82 13.96
N ILE A 64 -9.01 2.99 13.98
CA ILE A 64 -8.31 4.28 13.83
C ILE A 64 -7.20 4.43 14.86
N ARG A 65 -7.45 4.05 16.12
CA ARG A 65 -6.45 4.12 17.19
C ARG A 65 -5.31 3.12 16.98
N ALA A 66 -5.65 1.86 16.69
CA ALA A 66 -4.68 0.78 16.59
C ALA A 66 -3.80 0.87 15.34
N ALA A 67 -4.37 1.31 14.22
CA ALA A 67 -3.69 1.46 12.95
C ALA A 67 -2.98 2.81 12.78
N ALA A 68 -2.99 3.66 13.81
CA ALA A 68 -2.38 4.99 13.73
C ALA A 68 -0.89 4.90 13.38
N SER A 69 -0.51 5.67 12.35
CA SER A 69 0.87 5.81 11.91
C SER A 69 1.74 6.51 12.97
N PRO A 70 3.02 6.11 13.13
CA PRO A 70 3.99 6.89 13.88
C PRO A 70 4.34 8.23 13.20
N VAL A 71 4.20 8.33 11.88
CA VAL A 71 4.33 9.60 11.15
C VAL A 71 3.18 10.52 11.54
N ARG A 72 3.50 11.72 12.02
CA ARG A 72 2.55 12.74 12.45
C ARG A 72 2.39 13.89 11.48
N TRP A 73 3.35 14.09 10.59
CA TRP A 73 3.37 15.24 9.69
C TRP A 73 3.79 14.87 8.28
N VAL A 74 3.23 15.59 7.32
CA VAL A 74 3.70 15.61 5.94
C VAL A 74 4.07 17.06 5.59
N ALA A 75 5.34 17.28 5.28
CA ALA A 75 5.85 18.54 4.80
C ALA A 75 6.08 18.46 3.28
N TRP A 76 5.62 19.47 2.56
CA TRP A 76 5.81 19.57 1.12
C TRP A 76 6.34 20.96 0.74
N ARG A 77 7.38 20.98 -0.07
CA ARG A 77 7.98 22.19 -0.63
C ARG A 77 7.87 22.22 -2.15
N ASN A 78 7.34 23.31 -2.68
CA ASN A 78 7.31 23.58 -4.11
C ASN A 78 7.96 24.95 -4.37
N GLY A 79 9.21 24.93 -4.84
CA GLY A 79 10.05 26.13 -4.88
C GLY A 79 10.28 26.71 -3.48
N THR A 80 9.99 28.00 -3.29
CA THR A 80 10.13 28.69 -2.00
C THR A 80 8.94 28.49 -1.06
N LYS A 81 7.82 27.93 -1.54
CA LYS A 81 6.61 27.73 -0.72
C LYS A 81 6.68 26.38 -0.02
N GLY A 82 6.65 26.40 1.30
CA GLY A 82 6.53 25.21 2.15
C GLY A 82 5.14 25.13 2.79
N GLN A 83 4.58 23.93 2.84
CA GLN A 83 3.37 23.60 3.59
C GLN A 83 3.65 22.39 4.49
N LYS A 84 3.02 22.35 5.66
CA LYS A 84 3.12 21.22 6.59
C LYS A 84 1.73 20.90 7.14
N HIS A 85 1.27 19.66 6.93
CA HIS A 85 -0.04 19.18 7.37
C HIS A 85 0.10 18.00 8.32
N LYS A 86 -0.90 17.82 9.19
CA LYS A 86 -0.96 16.66 10.09
C LYS A 86 -1.31 15.40 9.30
N ALA A 87 -0.50 14.36 9.44
CA ALA A 87 -0.73 13.02 8.92
C ALA A 87 -1.62 12.19 9.86
N THR A 88 -2.76 12.74 10.25
CA THR A 88 -3.71 12.08 11.18
C THR A 88 -5.07 11.88 10.54
N THR A 89 -5.69 10.74 10.84
CA THR A 89 -7.09 10.45 10.46
C THR A 89 -8.01 11.59 10.89
N ASN A 90 -8.88 12.04 9.97
CA ASN A 90 -9.82 13.13 10.18
C ASN A 90 -11.24 12.74 9.70
N SER A 91 -12.14 13.69 9.50
CA SER A 91 -13.51 13.40 9.04
C SER A 91 -13.57 12.85 7.61
N GLN A 92 -12.63 13.23 6.75
CA GLN A 92 -12.59 12.89 5.33
C GLN A 92 -11.73 11.66 5.03
N TYR A 93 -10.57 11.55 5.69
CA TYR A 93 -9.55 10.57 5.35
C TYR A 93 -9.15 9.70 6.55
N PHE A 94 -8.95 8.42 6.27
CA PHE A 94 -8.33 7.45 7.16
C PHE A 94 -6.87 7.30 6.75
N ILE A 95 -5.98 7.65 7.67
CA ILE A 95 -4.52 7.57 7.51
C ILE A 95 -4.00 6.51 8.45
N TYR A 96 -3.28 5.52 7.93
CA TYR A 96 -2.92 4.34 8.66
C TYR A 96 -1.54 3.79 8.32
N ASP A 97 -0.95 3.07 9.28
CA ASP A 97 0.16 2.17 9.06
C ASP A 97 -0.37 0.81 8.58
N LYS A 98 0.15 0.32 7.45
CA LYS A 98 -0.30 -0.93 6.83
C LYS A 98 -0.14 -2.15 7.71
N GLY A 99 1.01 -2.28 8.38
CA GLY A 99 1.31 -3.44 9.22
C GLY A 99 0.40 -3.48 10.44
N ARG A 100 0.20 -2.33 11.08
CA ARG A 100 -0.72 -2.19 12.21
C ARG A 100 -2.17 -2.43 11.81
N LEU A 101 -2.60 -1.91 10.65
CA LEU A 101 -3.94 -2.15 10.13
C LEU A 101 -4.17 -3.64 9.82
N ALA A 102 -3.23 -4.28 9.11
CA ALA A 102 -3.31 -5.71 8.81
C ALA A 102 -3.40 -6.53 10.10
N LYS A 103 -2.54 -6.23 11.08
CA LYS A 103 -2.55 -6.89 12.40
C LYS A 103 -3.89 -6.75 13.11
N ILE A 104 -4.41 -5.53 13.28
CA ILE A 104 -5.67 -5.34 14.03
C ILE A 104 -6.87 -5.97 13.33
N LEU A 105 -6.88 -6.01 11.99
CA LEU A 105 -7.94 -6.67 11.22
C LEU A 105 -7.87 -8.20 11.37
N LEU A 106 -6.68 -8.78 11.21
CA LEU A 106 -6.49 -10.23 11.32
C LEU A 106 -6.72 -10.74 12.74
N ASP A 107 -6.25 -10.01 13.76
CA ASP A 107 -6.38 -10.41 15.16
C ASP A 107 -7.82 -10.26 15.68
N ALA A 108 -8.64 -9.40 15.05
CA ALA A 108 -10.02 -9.17 15.45
C ALA A 108 -11.06 -9.94 14.63
N ALA A 109 -10.68 -10.50 13.48
CA ALA A 109 -11.58 -11.25 12.64
C ALA A 109 -12.00 -12.56 13.34
N PRO A 110 -13.31 -12.85 13.50
CA PRO A 110 -13.80 -14.07 14.15
C PRO A 110 -13.69 -15.28 13.21
N VAL A 111 -12.46 -15.64 12.84
CA VAL A 111 -12.17 -16.75 11.92
C VAL A 111 -12.23 -18.10 12.64
N HIS A 112 -12.47 -19.17 11.89
CA HIS A 112 -12.56 -20.52 12.42
C HIS A 112 -11.18 -21.07 12.82
N TYR A 113 -10.17 -20.83 11.99
CA TYR A 113 -8.76 -21.13 12.30
C TYR A 113 -7.81 -20.09 11.70
N GLN A 114 -6.69 -19.88 12.38
CA GLN A 114 -5.50 -19.22 11.84
C GLN A 114 -4.37 -20.25 11.79
N VAL A 115 -3.70 -20.33 10.64
CA VAL A 115 -2.57 -21.22 10.39
C VAL A 115 -1.39 -20.35 10.01
N GLU A 116 -0.28 -20.46 10.75
CA GLU A 116 0.99 -19.82 10.39
C GLU A 116 1.74 -20.77 9.45
N GLU A 117 1.63 -20.50 8.15
CA GLU A 117 2.19 -21.33 7.09
C GLU A 117 2.40 -20.49 5.83
N ASP A 118 3.60 -20.59 5.25
CA ASP A 118 3.88 -20.05 3.93
C ASP A 118 3.31 -20.99 2.86
N ILE A 119 2.38 -20.48 2.06
CA ILE A 119 1.79 -21.22 0.93
C ILE A 119 2.50 -20.81 -0.37
N PRO A 120 3.46 -21.60 -0.88
CA PRO A 120 4.25 -21.24 -2.05
C PRO A 120 3.46 -21.32 -3.35
N SER A 121 2.52 -22.27 -3.45
CA SER A 121 1.61 -22.40 -4.60
C SER A 121 0.18 -22.48 -4.14
N ILE A 122 -0.66 -21.61 -4.70
CA ILE A 122 -2.08 -21.54 -4.34
C ILE A 122 -2.84 -22.79 -4.76
N GLY A 123 -2.35 -23.50 -5.79
CA GLY A 123 -2.95 -24.74 -6.28
C GLY A 123 -2.86 -25.90 -5.28
N ALA A 124 -2.00 -25.81 -4.27
CA ALA A 124 -1.91 -26.81 -3.20
C ALA A 124 -3.13 -26.80 -2.27
N LEU A 125 -3.88 -25.69 -2.20
CA LEU A 125 -5.06 -25.59 -1.36
C LEU A 125 -6.28 -26.17 -2.09
N THR A 126 -6.76 -27.30 -1.58
CA THR A 126 -7.92 -28.04 -2.07
C THR A 126 -8.92 -28.30 -0.94
N GLY A 127 -10.16 -28.68 -1.27
CA GLY A 127 -11.18 -29.01 -0.25
C GLY A 127 -11.90 -27.81 0.38
N TYR A 128 -11.68 -26.59 -0.15
CA TYR A 128 -12.40 -25.37 0.21
C TYR A 128 -13.45 -25.04 -0.86
N HIS A 129 -14.53 -24.37 -0.45
CA HIS A 129 -15.55 -23.87 -1.38
C HIS A 129 -14.99 -22.73 -2.23
N ALA A 130 -14.14 -21.90 -1.62
CA ALA A 130 -13.39 -20.85 -2.29
C ALA A 130 -12.03 -20.65 -1.61
N VAL A 131 -11.03 -20.28 -2.40
CA VAL A 131 -9.71 -19.86 -1.93
C VAL A 131 -9.49 -18.42 -2.38
N LEU A 132 -9.19 -17.53 -1.45
CA LEU A 132 -8.93 -16.13 -1.70
C LEU A 132 -7.43 -15.85 -1.56
N ASP A 133 -6.77 -15.58 -2.68
CA ASP A 133 -5.33 -15.30 -2.69
C ASP A 133 -5.08 -13.81 -2.43
N CYS A 134 -4.52 -13.52 -1.26
CA CYS A 134 -4.14 -12.20 -0.78
C CYS A 134 -2.62 -12.08 -0.55
N ARG A 135 -1.80 -12.96 -1.15
CA ARG A 135 -0.33 -12.98 -0.97
C ARG A 135 0.38 -11.80 -1.64
N GLY A 136 -0.32 -11.04 -2.47
CA GLY A 136 0.17 -9.86 -3.16
C GLY A 136 0.88 -10.16 -4.49
N ALA A 137 1.21 -9.10 -5.23
CA ALA A 137 1.66 -9.21 -6.62
C ALA A 137 2.96 -10.02 -6.80
N LYS A 138 3.90 -9.95 -5.84
CA LYS A 138 5.19 -10.68 -5.93
C LYS A 138 4.98 -12.19 -5.87
N ALA A 139 4.17 -12.67 -4.93
CA ALA A 139 3.88 -14.10 -4.78
C ALA A 139 3.13 -14.64 -5.99
N VAL A 140 2.12 -13.89 -6.47
CA VAL A 140 1.35 -14.25 -7.66
C VAL A 140 2.22 -14.30 -8.92
N ALA A 141 3.13 -13.36 -9.11
CA ALA A 141 4.03 -13.35 -10.27
C ALA A 141 4.98 -14.57 -10.32
N ALA A 142 5.27 -15.17 -9.16
CA ALA A 142 6.12 -16.36 -9.06
C ALA A 142 5.33 -17.69 -9.12
N ASP A 143 4.00 -17.65 -8.99
CA ASP A 143 3.16 -18.84 -8.93
C ASP A 143 2.63 -19.23 -10.32
N LYS A 144 2.87 -20.48 -10.70
CA LYS A 144 2.54 -21.03 -12.03
C LYS A 144 1.04 -21.09 -12.32
N ALA A 145 0.18 -20.97 -11.30
CA ALA A 145 -1.27 -20.88 -11.48
C ALA A 145 -1.72 -19.57 -12.14
N TYR A 146 -0.82 -18.58 -12.23
CA TYR A 146 -1.16 -17.24 -12.70
C TYR A 146 -0.36 -16.83 -13.93
N GLN A 147 -0.98 -15.95 -14.70
CA GLN A 147 -0.33 -15.18 -15.76
C GLN A 147 -0.59 -13.70 -15.53
N THR A 148 0.48 -12.91 -15.39
CA THR A 148 0.39 -11.46 -15.20
C THR A 148 0.62 -10.73 -16.52
N THR A 149 -0.30 -9.85 -16.89
CA THR A 149 -0.21 -9.01 -18.10
C THR A 149 -0.16 -7.53 -17.71
N ARG A 150 0.60 -6.74 -18.49
CA ARG A 150 0.64 -5.28 -18.32
C ARG A 150 -0.61 -4.68 -18.97
N LYS A 151 -1.30 -3.79 -18.25
CA LYS A 151 -2.53 -3.12 -18.72
C LYS A 151 -2.29 -1.67 -19.17
N GLY A 152 -1.10 -1.13 -18.96
CA GLY A 152 -0.81 0.24 -19.31
C GLY A 152 0.64 0.63 -19.07
N ILE A 153 0.92 1.89 -19.36
CA ILE A 153 2.23 2.49 -19.10
C ILE A 153 2.39 2.81 -17.61
N ALA A 154 3.63 2.78 -17.12
CA ALA A 154 3.93 3.36 -15.83
C ALA A 154 3.83 4.89 -15.94
N LEU A 155 3.31 5.53 -14.89
CA LEU A 155 3.26 7.00 -14.80
C LEU A 155 4.41 7.57 -13.97
N THR A 156 5.15 6.70 -13.28
CA THR A 156 6.24 7.08 -12.39
C THR A 156 7.32 6.01 -12.36
N CYS A 157 8.54 6.44 -12.11
CA CYS A 157 9.71 5.64 -11.79
C CYS A 157 10.33 6.21 -10.50
N CYS A 158 10.45 5.39 -9.47
CA CYS A 158 10.99 5.77 -8.17
C CYS A 158 12.40 5.21 -8.04
N THR A 159 13.40 6.08 -7.91
CA THR A 159 14.76 5.68 -7.51
C THR A 159 14.93 6.01 -6.04
N TYR A 160 15.43 5.06 -5.25
CA TYR A 160 15.51 5.22 -3.80
C TYR A 160 16.72 4.54 -3.18
N VAL A 161 17.06 5.03 -2.00
CA VAL A 161 18.00 4.43 -1.06
C VAL A 161 17.33 4.31 0.32
N ILE A 162 17.62 3.22 1.01
CA ILE A 162 17.26 3.03 2.42
C ILE A 162 18.54 3.13 3.23
N ALA A 163 18.60 4.12 4.11
CA ALA A 163 19.78 4.44 4.90
C ALA A 163 19.42 4.73 6.36
N GLU A 164 20.41 4.66 7.23
CA GLU A 164 20.23 5.11 8.62
C GLU A 164 19.83 6.59 8.62
N ARG A 165 18.83 6.91 9.43
CA ARG A 165 18.27 8.25 9.56
C ARG A 165 19.32 9.20 10.16
N PRO A 166 19.70 10.30 9.47
CA PRO A 166 20.48 11.36 10.09
C PRO A 166 19.78 11.94 11.33
N PRO A 167 20.52 12.30 12.39
CA PRO A 167 19.93 12.90 13.60
C PRO A 167 19.12 14.18 13.35
N SER A 168 19.42 14.90 12.27
CA SER A 168 18.72 16.12 11.87
C SER A 168 17.30 15.90 11.32
N LEU A 169 16.96 14.69 10.89
CA LEU A 169 15.64 14.37 10.37
C LEU A 169 14.66 14.01 11.48
N ASP A 170 13.48 14.61 11.45
CA ASP A 170 12.39 14.25 12.36
C ASP A 170 11.82 12.85 12.02
N PRO A 171 11.85 11.88 12.95
CA PRO A 171 11.31 10.54 12.71
C PRO A 171 9.78 10.51 12.52
N GLU A 172 9.07 11.58 12.87
CA GLU A 172 7.62 11.69 12.74
C GLU A 172 7.17 12.49 11.50
N THR A 173 8.09 12.96 10.66
CA THR A 173 7.78 13.78 9.48
C THR A 173 8.18 13.08 8.19
N MET A 174 7.25 13.02 7.23
CA MET A 174 7.56 12.75 5.82
C MET A 174 7.81 14.08 5.12
N GLU A 175 8.93 14.19 4.41
CA GLU A 175 9.29 15.40 3.69
C GLU A 175 9.32 15.17 2.19
N PHE A 176 8.77 16.12 1.44
CA PHE A 176 8.69 16.07 0.00
C PHE A 176 9.09 17.41 -0.61
N TRP A 177 9.77 17.38 -1.74
CA TRP A 177 9.95 18.58 -2.56
C TRP A 177 9.88 18.26 -4.03
N ALA A 178 9.36 19.21 -4.81
CA ALA A 178 9.22 19.06 -6.25
C ALA A 178 10.17 19.98 -7.01
N GLU A 179 10.69 19.48 -8.13
CA GLU A 179 11.47 20.24 -9.10
C GLU A 179 10.92 20.01 -10.51
N THR A 180 11.12 20.98 -11.39
CA THR A 180 10.83 20.85 -12.82
C THR A 180 12.15 20.91 -13.57
N THR A 181 12.43 19.87 -14.35
CA THR A 181 13.62 19.77 -15.20
C THR A 181 13.61 20.83 -16.31
N ALA A 182 14.76 21.08 -16.94
CA ALA A 182 14.84 21.95 -18.11
C ALA A 182 13.94 21.48 -19.27
N SER A 183 13.72 20.17 -19.40
CA SER A 183 12.79 19.54 -20.35
C SER A 183 11.31 19.65 -19.95
N GLY A 184 10.98 20.30 -18.82
CA GLY A 184 9.61 20.46 -18.34
C GLY A 184 9.03 19.25 -17.61
N HIS A 185 9.78 18.15 -17.49
CA HIS A 185 9.38 16.99 -16.69
C HIS A 185 9.46 17.31 -15.20
N ARG A 186 8.43 16.89 -14.46
CA ARG A 186 8.37 17.05 -13.01
C ARG A 186 9.05 15.87 -12.31
N ARG A 187 9.76 16.19 -11.24
CA ARG A 187 10.36 15.23 -10.32
C ARG A 187 9.91 15.58 -8.91
N THR A 188 9.68 14.56 -8.11
CA THR A 188 9.29 14.72 -6.73
C THR A 188 10.22 13.89 -5.86
N PHE A 189 10.99 14.58 -5.05
CA PHE A 189 11.89 13.97 -4.09
C PHE A 189 11.16 13.76 -2.77
N TYR A 190 11.62 12.77 -2.02
CA TYR A 190 11.03 12.39 -0.76
C TYR A 190 12.04 11.88 0.24
N VAL A 191 11.71 12.08 1.50
CA VAL A 191 12.37 11.49 2.66
C VAL A 191 11.27 10.98 3.58
N VAL A 192 11.17 9.66 3.68
CA VAL A 192 10.10 8.99 4.40
C VAL A 192 10.69 8.10 5.48
N PRO A 193 10.30 8.25 6.76
CA PRO A 193 10.66 7.31 7.80
C PRO A 193 10.17 5.90 7.45
N VAL A 194 11.06 4.91 7.45
CA VAL A 194 10.73 3.50 7.13
C VAL A 194 11.11 2.54 8.27
N GLY A 195 11.11 3.04 9.50
CA GLY A 195 11.45 2.29 10.69
C GLY A 195 12.00 3.22 11.78
N GLY A 196 12.31 2.69 12.96
CA GLY A 196 12.77 3.52 14.09
C GLY A 196 14.07 4.29 13.81
N SER A 197 14.98 3.71 13.04
CA SER A 197 16.30 4.27 12.73
C SER A 197 16.58 4.44 11.24
N MET A 198 15.61 4.21 10.36
CA MET A 198 15.82 4.18 8.90
C MET A 198 14.93 5.17 8.16
N VAL A 199 15.45 5.73 7.07
CA VAL A 199 14.69 6.54 6.12
C VAL A 199 14.84 6.01 4.70
N SER A 200 13.78 6.18 3.91
CA SER A 200 13.82 6.05 2.47
C SER A 200 13.96 7.44 1.88
N LEU A 201 15.13 7.72 1.29
CA LEU A 201 15.37 8.89 0.46
C LEU A 201 15.15 8.46 -0.99
N GLY A 202 14.38 9.22 -1.75
CA GLY A 202 14.17 8.90 -3.15
C GLY A 202 13.69 10.06 -4.00
N CYS A 203 13.60 9.76 -5.29
CA CYS A 203 13.05 10.63 -6.31
C CYS A 203 12.10 9.82 -7.18
N SER A 204 10.87 10.30 -7.28
CA SER A 204 9.91 9.88 -8.28
C SER A 204 10.01 10.80 -9.50
N SER A 205 10.14 10.22 -10.69
CA SER A 205 10.20 10.93 -11.97
C SER A 205 9.35 10.24 -13.03
N ALA A 206 9.21 10.88 -14.20
CA ALA A 206 8.62 10.20 -15.35
C ALA A 206 9.50 9.00 -15.76
N PRO A 207 8.94 7.85 -16.18
CA PRO A 207 9.74 6.70 -16.60
C PRO A 207 10.68 6.96 -17.78
N SER A 208 10.35 7.94 -18.63
CA SER A 208 11.21 8.38 -19.74
C SER A 208 12.40 9.25 -19.30
N ASP A 209 12.43 9.66 -18.03
CA ASP A 209 13.41 10.56 -17.44
C ASP A 209 13.80 10.03 -16.04
N ALA A 210 14.27 8.79 -16.00
CA ALA A 210 14.63 8.12 -14.75
C ALA A 210 15.82 8.83 -14.09
N PHE A 211 15.70 9.06 -12.77
CA PHE A 211 16.76 9.66 -11.96
C PHE A 211 17.69 8.57 -11.43
N ASP A 212 19.00 8.73 -11.52
CA ASP A 212 19.96 7.75 -10.97
C ASP A 212 20.27 7.99 -9.48
N HIS A 213 20.94 7.02 -8.85
CA HIS A 213 21.25 7.07 -7.42
C HIS A 213 22.29 8.15 -7.06
N ALA A 214 23.26 8.43 -7.93
CA ALA A 214 24.28 9.45 -7.65
C ALA A 214 23.64 10.85 -7.67
N ALA A 215 22.85 11.13 -8.70
CA ALA A 215 22.08 12.34 -8.83
C ALA A 215 21.09 12.54 -7.68
N LEU A 216 20.50 11.44 -7.15
CA LEU A 216 19.66 11.46 -5.95
C LEU A 216 20.41 11.98 -4.72
N LEU A 217 21.59 11.43 -4.45
CA LEU A 217 22.39 11.85 -3.29
C LEU A 217 22.87 13.30 -3.45
N GLU A 218 23.29 13.70 -4.64
CA GLU A 218 23.66 15.10 -4.92
C GLU A 218 22.48 16.06 -4.74
N ALA A 219 21.29 15.71 -5.24
CA ALA A 219 20.09 16.54 -5.08
C ALA A 219 19.66 16.68 -3.62
N ALA A 220 19.77 15.59 -2.84
CA ALA A 220 19.54 15.62 -1.41
C ALA A 220 20.55 16.55 -0.72
N ALA A 221 21.83 16.43 -1.04
CA ALA A 221 22.89 17.27 -0.46
C ALA A 221 22.67 18.76 -0.76
N ARG A 222 22.30 19.11 -2.00
CA ARG A 222 21.92 20.49 -2.38
C ARG A 222 20.70 21.01 -1.61
N SER A 223 19.82 20.12 -1.19
CA SER A 223 18.65 20.44 -0.36
C SER A 223 18.96 20.53 1.14
N GLY A 224 20.22 20.36 1.54
CA GLY A 224 20.66 20.39 2.94
C GLY A 224 20.57 19.03 3.64
N LEU A 225 20.31 17.95 2.90
CA LEU A 225 20.23 16.60 3.43
C LEU A 225 21.44 15.77 2.99
N SER A 226 22.34 15.49 3.93
CA SER A 226 23.46 14.57 3.70
C SER A 226 23.13 13.19 4.24
N ILE A 227 23.09 12.20 3.36
CA ILE A 227 23.07 10.78 3.72
C ILE A 227 24.50 10.27 3.63
N ASN A 228 24.99 9.64 4.69
CA ASN A 228 26.28 8.95 4.66
C ASN A 228 26.15 7.70 3.79
N GLU A 229 26.97 7.60 2.74
CA GLU A 229 26.96 6.43 1.85
C GLU A 229 27.22 5.12 2.61
N SER A 230 28.05 5.14 3.66
CA SER A 230 28.32 3.95 4.47
C SER A 230 27.11 3.51 5.32
N SER A 231 26.09 4.35 5.46
CA SER A 231 24.85 4.02 6.18
C SER A 231 23.75 3.50 5.26
N ILE A 232 23.97 3.48 3.94
CA ILE A 232 23.04 2.91 2.96
C ILE A 232 23.02 1.39 3.13
N ARG A 233 21.84 0.86 3.41
CA ARG A 233 21.61 -0.60 3.56
C ARG A 233 21.06 -1.22 2.28
N MET A 234 20.39 -0.42 1.47
CA MET A 234 19.75 -0.88 0.23
C MET A 234 19.58 0.30 -0.73
N SER A 235 19.68 0.02 -2.01
CA SER A 235 19.26 0.92 -3.09
C SER A 235 18.40 0.16 -4.08
N GLY A 236 17.53 0.87 -4.79
CA GLY A 236 16.68 0.25 -5.78
C GLY A 236 15.96 1.25 -6.67
N THR A 237 15.26 0.69 -7.65
CA THR A 237 14.36 1.41 -8.55
C THR A 237 13.05 0.66 -8.64
N ALA A 238 11.93 1.37 -8.68
CA ALA A 238 10.59 0.80 -8.80
C ALA A 238 9.80 1.55 -9.87
N THR A 239 9.31 0.82 -10.87
CA THR A 239 8.49 1.37 -11.97
C THR A 239 7.12 0.70 -11.91
N PRO A 240 6.17 1.22 -11.10
CA PRO A 240 4.87 0.59 -10.91
C PRO A 240 4.06 0.62 -12.21
N HIS A 241 3.95 -0.54 -12.84
CA HIS A 241 3.09 -0.76 -13.99
C HIS A 241 1.71 -1.24 -13.55
N PRO A 242 0.62 -0.69 -14.10
CA PRO A 242 -0.69 -1.29 -13.98
C PRO A 242 -0.68 -2.70 -14.56
N THR A 243 -1.15 -3.68 -13.79
CA THR A 243 -1.18 -5.09 -14.20
C THR A 243 -2.57 -5.69 -13.99
N ILE A 244 -2.85 -6.74 -14.77
CA ILE A 244 -3.96 -7.66 -14.55
C ILE A 244 -3.37 -9.04 -14.35
N VAL A 245 -3.96 -9.80 -13.44
CA VAL A 245 -3.62 -11.20 -13.22
C VAL A 245 -4.75 -12.07 -13.73
N HIS A 246 -4.39 -13.03 -14.58
CA HIS A 246 -5.26 -14.12 -15.00
C HIS A 246 -4.92 -15.37 -14.20
N ASN A 247 -5.94 -16.09 -13.77
CA ASN A 247 -5.81 -17.30 -12.95
C ASN A 247 -6.40 -18.49 -13.72
N SER A 248 -5.71 -19.63 -13.73
CA SER A 248 -6.20 -20.86 -14.35
C SER A 248 -7.08 -21.72 -13.43
N LEU A 249 -7.14 -21.41 -12.13
CA LEU A 249 -7.85 -22.21 -11.12
C LEU A 249 -9.21 -21.59 -10.79
N SER A 250 -10.31 -22.28 -11.14
CA SER A 250 -11.68 -21.76 -11.01
C SER A 250 -12.14 -21.54 -9.56
N HIS A 251 -11.60 -22.29 -8.60
CA HIS A 251 -11.93 -22.17 -7.17
C HIS A 251 -11.10 -21.11 -6.43
N VAL A 252 -10.14 -20.48 -7.12
CA VAL A 252 -9.24 -19.48 -6.55
C VAL A 252 -9.59 -18.10 -7.08
N SER A 253 -9.73 -17.13 -6.18
CA SER A 253 -9.96 -15.72 -6.51
C SER A 253 -8.83 -14.87 -5.95
N PRO A 254 -7.94 -14.29 -6.78
CA PRO A 254 -6.94 -13.35 -6.29
C PRO A 254 -7.60 -12.03 -5.89
N LEU A 255 -7.08 -11.38 -4.85
CA LEU A 255 -7.61 -10.14 -4.28
C LEU A 255 -6.53 -9.08 -4.05
N GLY A 256 -6.94 -7.81 -4.10
CA GLY A 256 -6.04 -6.66 -3.98
C GLY A 256 -4.92 -6.72 -5.03
N ASP A 257 -3.69 -6.56 -4.57
CA ASP A 257 -2.50 -6.60 -5.43
C ASP A 257 -2.27 -7.97 -6.09
N ALA A 258 -2.80 -9.05 -5.52
CA ALA A 258 -2.77 -10.38 -6.15
C ALA A 258 -3.63 -10.44 -7.42
N ARG A 259 -4.71 -9.64 -7.51
CA ARG A 259 -5.58 -9.57 -8.71
C ARG A 259 -5.00 -8.67 -9.80
N GLY A 260 -4.09 -7.77 -9.42
CA GLY A 260 -3.43 -6.85 -10.32
C GLY A 260 -3.24 -5.47 -9.70
N LEU A 261 -2.05 -4.92 -9.94
CA LEU A 261 -1.64 -3.63 -9.40
C LEU A 261 -2.36 -2.49 -10.13
N PRO A 262 -3.08 -1.61 -9.42
CA PRO A 262 -3.50 -0.35 -10.00
C PRO A 262 -2.31 0.61 -10.15
N CYS A 263 -2.50 1.72 -10.88
CA CYS A 263 -1.54 2.82 -10.78
C CYS A 263 -1.72 3.50 -9.41
N PRO A 264 -0.68 3.51 -8.54
CA PRO A 264 -0.81 4.05 -7.18
C PRO A 264 -0.98 5.58 -7.14
N LEU A 265 -0.72 6.27 -8.26
CA LEU A 265 -0.99 7.70 -8.41
C LEU A 265 -2.48 8.00 -8.65
N THR A 266 -3.24 7.06 -9.21
CA THR A 266 -4.59 7.33 -9.70
C THR A 266 -5.67 6.57 -8.95
N GLU A 267 -5.32 5.52 -8.21
CA GLU A 267 -6.30 4.67 -7.52
C GLU A 267 -5.84 4.24 -6.12
N TYR A 268 -6.79 4.11 -5.21
CA TYR A 268 -6.58 3.55 -3.86
C TYR A 268 -6.61 2.03 -3.91
N GLY A 269 -5.43 1.38 -3.80
CA GLY A 269 -5.31 -0.09 -3.82
C GLY A 269 -6.17 -0.79 -2.75
N THR A 270 -6.20 -0.25 -1.54
CA THR A 270 -7.01 -0.78 -0.43
C THR A 270 -8.51 -0.70 -0.71
N LEU A 271 -9.02 0.40 -1.25
CA LEU A 271 -10.45 0.49 -1.62
C LEU A 271 -10.79 -0.42 -2.80
N LYS A 272 -9.86 -0.60 -3.74
CA LYS A 272 -10.02 -1.58 -4.83
C LYS A 272 -10.13 -2.99 -4.27
N ALA A 273 -9.28 -3.37 -3.32
CA ALA A 273 -9.36 -4.67 -2.64
C ALA A 273 -10.70 -4.84 -1.90
N LEU A 274 -11.14 -3.81 -1.16
CA LEU A 274 -12.41 -3.83 -0.45
C LEU A 274 -13.61 -3.95 -1.39
N SER A 275 -13.59 -3.26 -2.53
CA SER A 275 -14.60 -3.35 -3.58
C SER A 275 -14.71 -4.77 -4.17
N GLN A 276 -13.58 -5.48 -4.32
CA GLN A 276 -13.56 -6.89 -4.75
C GLN A 276 -14.13 -7.83 -3.67
N ILE A 277 -13.81 -7.58 -2.39
CA ILE A 277 -14.34 -8.35 -1.26
C ILE A 277 -15.86 -8.17 -1.17
N ALA A 278 -16.35 -6.93 -1.32
CA ALA A 278 -17.77 -6.62 -1.30
C ALA A 278 -18.53 -7.36 -2.42
N GLU A 279 -17.96 -7.44 -3.63
CA GLU A 279 -18.53 -8.20 -4.75
C GLU A 279 -18.62 -9.70 -4.43
N ILE A 280 -17.55 -10.30 -3.87
CA ILE A 280 -17.52 -11.72 -3.50
C ILE A 280 -18.50 -12.03 -2.35
N SER A 281 -18.73 -11.09 -1.43
CA SER A 281 -19.70 -11.26 -0.35
C SER A 281 -21.15 -11.01 -0.79
N GLY A 282 -21.43 -10.85 -2.09
CA GLY A 282 -22.77 -10.60 -2.64
C GLY A 282 -23.24 -9.14 -2.53
N GLY A 283 -22.35 -8.22 -2.15
CA GLY A 283 -22.60 -6.79 -2.11
C GLY A 283 -22.38 -6.09 -3.46
N LYS A 284 -22.59 -4.77 -3.48
CA LYS A 284 -22.34 -3.95 -4.67
C LYS A 284 -20.88 -3.55 -4.74
N ARG A 285 -20.31 -3.65 -5.94
CA ARG A 285 -19.00 -3.09 -6.25
C ARG A 285 -19.00 -1.57 -6.04
N PHE A 286 -17.88 -1.03 -5.56
CA PHE A 286 -17.75 0.41 -5.41
C PHE A 286 -17.77 1.12 -6.75
N PRO A 287 -18.37 2.32 -6.82
CA PRO A 287 -18.26 3.18 -7.97
C PRO A 287 -16.80 3.53 -8.30
N THR A 288 -16.51 3.76 -9.58
CA THR A 288 -15.13 3.95 -10.05
C THR A 288 -14.50 5.22 -9.46
N GLU A 289 -15.29 6.27 -9.30
CA GLU A 289 -14.89 7.54 -8.69
C GLU A 289 -14.46 7.40 -7.23
N THR A 290 -15.06 6.49 -6.47
CA THR A 290 -14.67 6.20 -5.08
C THR A 290 -13.28 5.57 -4.99
N LEU A 291 -12.88 4.85 -6.04
CA LEU A 291 -11.59 4.18 -6.12
C LEU A 291 -10.47 5.11 -6.57
N ARG A 292 -10.80 6.28 -7.17
CA ARG A 292 -9.81 7.19 -7.75
C ARG A 292 -9.21 8.13 -6.72
N ARG A 293 -7.90 8.36 -6.82
CA ARG A 293 -7.19 9.42 -6.10
C ARG A 293 -7.44 10.78 -6.77
N PRO A 294 -7.33 11.90 -6.03
CA PRO A 294 -7.34 13.23 -6.63
C PRO A 294 -6.30 13.35 -7.75
N ILE A 295 -6.67 14.02 -8.85
CA ILE A 295 -5.75 14.24 -9.96
C ILE A 295 -4.66 15.19 -9.50
N SER A 296 -3.40 14.73 -9.57
CA SER A 296 -2.22 15.51 -9.23
C SER A 296 -1.28 15.59 -10.44
N ARG A 297 -0.53 16.69 -10.51
CA ARG A 297 0.63 16.82 -11.42
C ARG A 297 1.92 16.27 -10.81
N GLU A 298 1.89 15.81 -9.55
CA GLU A 298 3.02 15.09 -8.95
C GLU A 298 3.17 13.71 -9.56
N VAL A 299 4.39 13.18 -9.48
CA VAL A 299 4.75 11.84 -9.97
C VAL A 299 5.06 10.88 -8.84
N ASP A 300 4.86 11.27 -7.58
CA ASP A 300 5.16 10.43 -6.41
C ASP A 300 3.89 9.84 -5.78
N PRO A 301 3.77 8.50 -5.68
CA PRO A 301 2.59 7.87 -5.08
C PRO A 301 2.57 7.90 -3.55
N HIS A 302 3.70 8.12 -2.89
CA HIS A 302 3.86 8.15 -1.44
C HIS A 302 3.40 9.47 -0.82
N ILE A 303 3.30 10.56 -1.60
CA ILE A 303 2.70 11.79 -1.10
C ILE A 303 1.21 11.55 -0.85
N PRO A 304 0.70 11.81 0.36
CA PRO A 304 -0.72 11.92 0.62
C PRO A 304 -1.23 13.27 0.09
N MET A 305 -1.29 13.40 -1.24
CA MET A 305 -1.73 14.62 -1.96
C MET A 305 -3.11 15.11 -1.51
N GLU A 306 -3.93 14.18 -1.03
CA GLU A 306 -5.24 14.42 -0.42
C GLU A 306 -5.20 15.45 0.72
N LEU A 307 -4.05 15.64 1.38
CA LEU A 307 -3.86 16.62 2.45
C LEU A 307 -3.57 18.04 1.94
N PHE A 308 -3.32 18.21 0.64
CA PHE A 308 -2.90 19.47 0.01
C PHE A 308 -3.91 19.98 -1.04
N ALA A 309 -5.06 19.32 -1.17
CA ALA A 309 -6.13 19.64 -2.10
C ALA A 309 -7.10 20.69 -1.55
#